data_AF-A0A9E3BW33-F1
#
_entry.id   AF-A0A9E3BW33-F1
#
_cell.length_a   1.000
_cell.length_b   1.000
_cell.length_c   1.000
_cell.angle_alpha   90.00
_cell.angle_beta   90.00
_cell.angle_gamma   90.00
#
_symmetry.space_group_name_H-M   'P 1'
#
loop_
_entity.id
_entity.type
_entity.pdbx_description
1 polymer ?
#
loop_
_entity_poly.entity_id
_entity_poly.type
_entity_poly.pdbx_seq_one_letter_code
_entity_poly.pdbx_strand_id
1 'polypeptide(L)' 'VLVVDRGQFPENIDPQPGQQLQMVQGDQVVVVTVASVSDDGVVLDANHPLAGENLNFELHLQEIV' A
#
# COMPACT_ATOMS: atom_id res chain seq x y z
N VAL A 1 -0.03 5.10 -5.23
CA VAL A 1 1.34 4.74 -5.65
C VAL A 1 2.32 5.74 -5.05
N LEU A 2 3.42 5.25 -4.47
CA LEU A 2 4.48 6.05 -3.86
C LEU A 2 5.86 5.55 -4.35
N VAL A 3 6.83 6.45 -4.43
CA VAL A 3 8.20 6.13 -4.84
C VAL A 3 9.11 6.26 -3.62
N VAL A 4 9.88 5.20 -3.35
CA VAL A 4 10.80 5.11 -2.21
C VAL A 4 12.21 4.88 -2.74
N ASP A 5 13.17 5.66 -2.23
CA ASP A 5 14.58 5.46 -2.54
C ASP A 5 15.05 4.10 -1.99
N ARG A 6 15.87 3.37 -2.77
CA ARG A 6 16.37 2.04 -2.39
C ARG A 6 17.14 2.06 -1.07
N GLY A 7 17.82 3.16 -0.75
CA GLY A 7 18.55 3.36 0.50
C GLY A 7 17.67 3.51 1.75
N GLN A 8 16.36 3.67 1.60
CA GLN A 8 15.44 3.65 2.75
C GLN A 8 15.01 2.24 3.15
N PHE A 9 15.27 1.24 2.30
CA PHE A 9 14.99 -0.15 2.64
C PHE A 9 16.10 -0.67 3.55
N PRO A 10 15.76 -1.43 4.62
CA PRO A 10 16.74 -2.15 5.41
C PRO A 10 17.64 -3.03 4.54
N GLU A 11 18.94 -3.16 4.87
CA GLU A 11 19.89 -3.94 4.07
C GLU A 11 19.50 -5.42 3.88
N ASN A 12 18.65 -5.94 4.76
CA ASN A 12 18.16 -7.32 4.68
C ASN A 12 16.92 -7.49 3.77
N ILE A 13 16.42 -6.43 3.15
CA ILE A 13 15.27 -6.45 2.25
C ILE A 13 15.73 -6.02 0.86
N ASP A 14 15.70 -6.97 -0.09
CA ASP A 14 15.83 -6.69 -1.52
C ASP A 14 14.43 -6.72 -2.15
N PRO A 15 13.80 -5.55 -2.40
CA PRO A 15 12.42 -5.49 -2.88
C PRO A 15 12.30 -6.04 -4.31
N GLN A 16 11.32 -6.91 -4.55
CA GLN A 16 11.04 -7.48 -5.87
C GLN A 16 9.63 -7.15 -6.35
N PRO A 17 9.40 -6.91 -7.65
CA PRO A 17 8.05 -6.71 -8.17
C PRO A 17 7.08 -7.83 -7.77
N GLY A 18 5.90 -7.46 -7.30
CA GLY A 18 4.87 -8.36 -6.76
C GLY A 18 5.04 -8.73 -5.28
N GLN A 19 6.17 -8.40 -4.65
CA GLN A 19 6.37 -8.63 -3.22
C GLN A 19 5.45 -7.72 -2.39
N GLN A 20 4.81 -8.30 -1.37
CA GLN A 20 4.06 -7.54 -0.38
C GLN A 20 4.96 -7.14 0.79
N LEU A 21 4.86 -5.89 1.21
CA LEU A 21 5.59 -5.31 2.33
C LEU A 21 4.61 -4.69 3.32
N GLN A 22 4.96 -4.70 4.60
CA GLN A 22 4.23 -3.98 5.63
C GLN A 22 4.93 -2.65 5.88
N MET A 23 4.17 -1.56 5.79
CA MET A 23 4.63 -0.21 6.07
C MET A 23 3.89 0.33 7.28
N VAL A 24 4.62 0.97 8.19
CA VAL A 24 4.01 1.68 9.33
C VAL A 24 3.78 3.13 8.92
N GLN A 25 2.53 3.58 8.98
CA GLN A 25 2.13 4.95 8.70
C GLN A 25 1.38 5.51 9.92
N GLY A 26 2.09 6.28 10.75
CA GLY A 26 1.59 6.71 12.05
C GLY A 26 1.30 5.49 12.94
N ASP A 27 0.07 5.38 13.44
CA ASP A 27 -0.38 4.25 14.28
C ASP A 27 -0.94 3.06 13.48
N GLN A 28 -0.93 3.13 12.14
CA GLN A 28 -1.51 2.10 11.27
C GLN A 28 -0.43 1.33 10.52
N VAL A 29 -0.63 0.02 10.41
CA VAL A 29 0.15 -0.85 9.52
C VAL A 29 -0.62 -1.03 8.21
N VAL A 30 0.00 -0.67 7.10
CA VAL A 30 -0.57 -0.78 5.76
C VAL A 30 0.24 -1.81 4.97
N VAL A 31 -0.47 -2.70 4.28
CA VAL A 31 0.16 -3.64 3.33
C VAL A 31 0.26 -2.96 1.98
N VAL A 32 1.47 -2.93 1.42
CA VAL A 32 1.76 -2.38 0.09
C VAL A 32 2.40 -3.46 -0.77
N THR A 33 2.26 -3.34 -2.09
CA THR A 33 2.85 -4.25 -3.07
C THR A 33 3.90 -3.51 -3.88
N VAL A 34 5.07 -4.12 -4.11
CA VAL A 34 6.07 -3.55 -5.02
C VAL A 34 5.54 -3.64 -6.45
N ALA A 35 5.25 -2.50 -7.07
CA ALA A 35 4.78 -2.43 -8.45
C ALA A 35 5.93 -2.55 -9.44
N SER A 36 7.06 -1.88 -9.17
CA SER A 36 8.27 -1.94 -9.98
C SER A 36 9.51 -1.52 -9.19
N VAL A 37 10.68 -1.92 -9.69
CA VAL A 37 11.99 -1.59 -9.15
C VAL A 37 12.85 -1.07 -10.30
N SER A 38 13.44 0.11 -10.14
CA SER A 38 14.39 0.71 -11.10
C SER A 38 15.61 1.28 -10.37
N ASP A 39 16.55 1.85 -11.14
CA ASP A 39 17.73 2.52 -10.59
C ASP A 39 17.36 3.82 -9.84
N ASP A 40 16.27 4.47 -10.26
CA ASP A 40 15.78 5.72 -9.66
C ASP A 40 14.96 5.50 -8.38
N GLY A 41 14.55 4.25 -8.08
CA GLY A 41 13.79 3.94 -6.87
C GLY A 41 12.86 2.73 -6.99
N VAL A 42 12.11 2.47 -5.92
CA VAL A 42 11.12 1.41 -5.81
C VAL A 42 9.73 2.02 -5.80
N VAL A 43 8.86 1.54 -6.68
CA VAL A 43 7.47 1.97 -6.76
C VAL A 43 6.61 1.03 -5.94
N LEU A 44 5.94 1.55 -4.92
CA LEU A 44 5.03 0.80 -4.06
C LEU A 44 3.57 1.18 -4.35
N ASP A 45 2.73 0.18 -4.56
CA ASP A 45 1.29 0.33 -4.66
C ASP A 45 0.62 0.02 -3.31
N ALA A 46 -0.18 0.99 -2.85
CA ALA A 46 -0.94 0.94 -1.59
C ALA A 46 -2.45 0.99 -1.85
N ASN A 47 -2.88 0.81 -3.09
CA ASN A 47 -4.29 0.80 -3.43
C ASN A 47 -5.00 -0.36 -2.72
N HIS A 48 -6.18 -0.09 -2.17
CA HIS A 48 -7.06 -1.13 -1.64
C HIS A 48 -7.48 -2.07 -2.79
N PRO A 49 -7.71 -3.38 -2.55
CA PRO A 49 -8.17 -4.32 -3.58
C PRO A 49 -9.46 -3.93 -4.33
N LEU A 50 -10.21 -2.97 -3.79
CA LEU A 50 -11.46 -2.46 -4.34
C LEU A 50 -11.30 -1.08 -5.00
N ALA A 51 -10.07 -0.57 -5.12
CA ALA A 51 -9.82 0.71 -5.78
C ALA A 51 -10.18 0.61 -7.26
N GLY A 52 -11.03 1.52 -7.74
CA GLY A 52 -11.54 1.50 -9.12
C GLY A 52 -12.80 0.64 -9.31
N GLU A 53 -13.24 -0.07 -8.28
CA GLU A 53 -14.48 -0.85 -8.33
C GLU A 53 -15.71 0.01 -7.95
N ASN A 54 -16.84 -0.25 -8.61
CA ASN A 54 -18.13 0.33 -8.21
C ASN A 54 -18.67 -0.43 -6.99
N LEU A 55 -18.64 0.22 -5.83
CA LEU A 55 -19.11 -0.37 -4.59
C LEU A 55 -20.57 0.00 -4.32
N ASN A 56 -21.42 -1.02 -4.19
CA ASN A 56 -22.82 -0.87 -3.82
C ASN A 56 -22.98 -1.23 -2.34
N PHE A 57 -23.37 -0.27 -1.52
CA PHE A 57 -23.58 -0.47 -0.08
C PHE A 57 -25.06 -0.28 0.26
N GLU A 58 -25.62 -1.22 1.01
CA GLU A 58 -26.89 -1.01 1.71
C GLU A 58 -26.57 -0.57 3.14
N LEU A 59 -27.01 0.63 3.51
CA LEU A 59 -26.75 1.21 4.83
C LEU A 59 -28.03 1.21 5.66
N HIS A 60 -27.90 0.83 6.93
CA HIS A 60 -28.99 0.93 7.91
C HIS A 60 -28.61 1.91 9.02
N LEU A 61 -29.37 2.99 9.14
CA LEU A 61 -29.21 3.97 10.22
C LEU A 61 -29.83 3.42 11.50
N GLN A 62 -29.01 3.13 12.53
CA GLN A 62 -29.53 2.64 13.80
C GLN A 62 -30.14 3.76 14.66
N GLU A 63 -29.39 4.82 14.92
CA GLU A 63 -29.83 5.91 15.79
C GLU A 63 -29.03 7.19 15.48
N ILE A 64 -29.65 8.35 15.71
CA ILE A 64 -28.96 9.66 15.78
C ILE A 64 -29.26 10.22 17.17
N VAL A 65 -28.20 10.54 17.92
CA VAL A 65 -28.26 11.07 19.30
C VAL A 65 -28.14 12.59 19.30
#